data_AF-A0A3D4TQM9-F1
#
_entry.id   AF-A0A3D4TQM9-F1
#
_cell.length_a   1.000
_cell.length_b   1.000
_cell.length_c   1.000
_cell.angle_alpha   90.00
_cell.angle_beta   90.00
_cell.angle_gamma   90.00
#
_symmetry.space_group_name_H-M   'P 1'
#
loop_
_entity.id
_entity.type
_entity.pdbx_description
1 polymer ?
#
loop_
_entity_poly.entity_id
_entity_poly.type
_entity_poly.pdbx_seq_one_letter_code
_entity_poly.pdbx_strand_id
1 'polypeptide(L)'
;MSLHPQLQAITERVIRRSAASRAAYLAAIDASLREGPFRSRLSCGNLAHGFAACGGTDKSRLRGGVTPNLGIITAYNDMLS
;
A
#
# COMPACT_ATOMS: atom_id res chain seq x y z
N MET A 1 13.26 8.90 24.84
CA MET A 1 14.29 9.03 23.80
C MET A 1 13.98 10.30 23.02
N SER A 2 14.83 11.33 23.06
CA SER A 2 14.57 12.58 22.31
C SER A 2 15.01 12.41 20.85
N LEU A 3 14.23 12.96 19.92
CA LEU A 3 14.56 12.95 18.51
C LEU A 3 15.70 13.94 18.24
N HIS A 4 16.67 13.57 17.41
CA HIS A 4 17.77 14.47 17.04
C HIS A 4 17.20 15.75 16.36
N PRO A 5 17.63 16.97 16.76
CA PRO A 5 17.02 18.21 16.27
C PRO A 5 16.98 18.36 14.75
N GLN A 6 18.01 17.89 14.05
CA GLN A 6 18.02 17.90 12.58
C GLN A 6 16.99 16.94 11.98
N LEU A 7 16.80 15.75 12.58
CA LEU A 7 15.79 14.81 12.10
C LEU A 7 14.39 15.39 12.29
N GLN A 8 14.14 16.06 13.42
CA GLN A 8 12.89 16.77 13.66
C GLN A 8 12.65 17.85 12.59
N ALA A 9 13.64 18.67 12.30
CA ALA A 9 13.52 19.74 11.28
C ALA A 9 13.27 19.18 9.87
N ILE A 10 13.93 18.08 9.50
CA ILE A 10 13.73 17.41 8.21
C ILE A 10 12.32 16.81 8.13
N THR A 11 11.88 16.09 9.17
CA THR A 11 10.54 15.51 9.24
C THR A 11 9.48 16.60 9.09
N GLU A 12 9.61 17.72 9.82
CA GLU A 12 8.68 18.84 9.74
C GLU A 12 8.63 19.47 8.33
N ARG A 13 9.79 19.59 7.67
CA ARG A 13 9.87 20.08 6.28
C ARG A 13 9.17 19.13 5.31
N VAL A 14 9.34 17.81 5.48
CA VAL A 14 8.68 16.81 4.64
C VAL A 14 7.17 16.83 4.86
N ILE A 15 6.71 16.90 6.12
CA ILE A 15 5.29 17.00 6.46
C ILE A 15 4.65 18.22 5.77
N ARG A 16 5.23 19.41 5.96
CA ARG A 16 4.70 20.65 5.37
C ARG A 16 4.67 20.60 3.84
N ARG A 17 5.76 20.17 3.20
CA ARG A 17 5.82 20.06 1.73
C ARG A 17 4.83 19.04 1.17
N SER A 18 4.52 17.99 1.91
CA SER A 18 3.71 16.86 1.42
C SER A 18 2.26 16.94 1.87
N ALA A 19 1.83 18.01 2.54
CA ALA A 19 0.49 18.09 3.16
C ALA A 19 -0.64 17.84 2.15
N ALA A 20 -0.61 18.53 1.00
CA ALA A 20 -1.64 18.40 -0.03
C ALA A 20 -1.64 17.01 -0.70
N SER A 21 -0.48 16.50 -1.09
CA SER A 21 -0.36 15.18 -1.73
C SER A 21 -0.70 14.05 -0.77
N ARG A 22 -0.33 14.18 0.51
CA ARG A 22 -0.69 13.23 1.56
C ARG A 22 -2.20 13.20 1.80
N ALA A 23 -2.85 14.36 1.85
CA ALA A 23 -4.30 14.44 1.99
C ALA A 23 -5.02 13.77 0.81
N ALA A 24 -4.60 14.06 -0.42
CA ALA A 24 -5.15 13.42 -1.62
C ALA A 24 -4.96 11.89 -1.60
N TYR A 25 -3.78 11.42 -1.20
CA TYR A 25 -3.48 9.99 -1.07
C TYR A 25 -4.38 9.29 -0.04
N LEU A 26 -4.56 9.91 1.14
CA LEU A 26 -5.43 9.35 2.18
C LEU A 26 -6.90 9.32 1.73
N ALA A 27 -7.39 10.37 1.06
CA ALA A 27 -8.73 10.39 0.49
C ALA A 27 -8.93 9.27 -0.56
N ALA A 28 -7.92 9.00 -1.39
CA ALA A 28 -7.96 7.91 -2.36
C ALA A 28 -7.97 6.52 -1.69
N ILE A 29 -7.23 6.34 -0.59
CA ILE A 29 -7.30 5.11 0.21
C ILE A 29 -8.71 4.93 0.78
N ASP A 30 -9.26 5.97 1.41
CA ASP A 30 -10.60 5.89 2.01
C ASP A 30 -11.68 5.58 0.97
N ALA A 31 -11.56 6.14 -0.24
CA ALA A 31 -12.44 5.80 -1.36
C ALA A 31 -12.28 4.33 -1.79
N SER A 32 -11.04 3.87 -1.95
CA SER A 32 -10.73 2.50 -2.37
C SER A 32 -11.23 1.45 -1.36
N LEU A 33 -11.14 1.77 -0.06
CA LEU A 33 -11.66 0.92 1.01
C LEU A 33 -13.18 0.76 0.91
N ARG A 34 -13.92 1.82 0.55
CA ARG A 34 -15.38 1.77 0.37
C ARG A 34 -15.79 0.99 -0.88
N GLU A 35 -15.04 1.12 -1.98
CA GLU A 35 -15.32 0.42 -3.24
C GLU A 35 -14.96 -1.08 -3.20
N GLY A 36 -14.01 -1.45 -2.34
CA GLY A 36 -13.54 -2.82 -2.20
C GLY A 36 -12.60 -3.25 -3.34
N PRO A 37 -12.12 -4.50 -3.30
CA PRO A 37 -11.14 -5.00 -4.26
C PRO A 37 -11.76 -5.22 -5.65
N PHE A 38 -11.18 -4.61 -6.67
CA PHE A 38 -11.59 -4.72 -8.08
C PHE A 38 -11.28 -6.07 -8.76
N ARG A 39 -10.94 -7.10 -7.98
CA ARG A 39 -10.47 -8.40 -8.50
C ARG A 39 -11.52 -9.12 -9.36
N SER A 40 -12.81 -8.88 -9.14
CA SER A 40 -13.90 -9.48 -9.92
C SER A 40 -13.91 -9.06 -11.39
N ARG A 41 -13.23 -7.96 -11.74
CA ARG A 41 -13.11 -7.46 -13.12
C ARG A 41 -11.86 -8.01 -13.84
N LEU A 42 -11.00 -8.76 -13.15
CA LEU A 42 -9.79 -9.33 -13.74
C LEU A 42 -10.13 -10.63 -14.49
N SER A 43 -9.43 -10.88 -15.59
CA SER A 43 -9.53 -12.16 -16.31
C SER A 43 -9.01 -13.32 -15.45
N CYS A 44 -9.48 -14.54 -15.73
CA CYS A 44 -9.04 -15.74 -15.02
C CYS A 44 -7.52 -15.92 -15.04
N GLY A 45 -6.86 -15.55 -16.14
CA GLY A 45 -5.39 -15.58 -16.25
C GLY A 45 -4.71 -14.62 -15.26
N ASN A 46 -5.20 -13.38 -15.16
CA ASN A 46 -4.66 -12.40 -14.23
C ASN A 46 -4.86 -12.82 -12.77
N LEU A 47 -6.01 -13.41 -12.45
CA LEU A 47 -6.26 -13.99 -11.12
C LEU A 47 -5.34 -15.17 -10.82
N ALA A 48 -5.15 -16.07 -11.78
CA ALA A 48 -4.28 -17.23 -11.62
C ALA A 48 -2.83 -16.83 -11.33
N HIS A 49 -2.29 -15.85 -12.07
CA HIS A 49 -0.96 -15.32 -11.83
C HIS A 49 -0.85 -14.61 -10.47
N GLY A 50 -1.81 -13.75 -10.14
CA GLY A 50 -1.82 -13.03 -8.86
C GLY A 50 -1.87 -13.95 -7.65
N PHE A 51 -2.50 -15.13 -7.77
CA PHE A 51 -2.62 -16.09 -6.67
C PHE A 51 -1.52 -17.17 -6.67
N ALA A 52 -0.69 -17.24 -7.71
CA ALA A 52 0.29 -18.31 -7.86
C ALA A 52 1.31 -18.33 -6.71
N ALA A 53 1.81 -17.15 -6.34
CA ALA A 53 2.81 -16.95 -5.29
C ALA A 53 2.23 -16.95 -3.86
N CYS A 54 0.90 -16.96 -3.70
CA CYS A 54 0.25 -16.95 -2.40
C CYS A 54 0.37 -18.30 -1.69
N GLY A 55 0.68 -18.27 -0.39
CA GLY A 55 0.58 -19.44 0.50
C GLY A 55 -0.87 -19.93 0.66
N GLY A 56 -1.05 -21.09 1.28
CA GLY A 56 -2.36 -21.76 1.38
C GLY A 56 -3.46 -20.89 2.01
N THR A 57 -3.14 -20.18 3.09
CA THR A 57 -4.07 -19.26 3.77
C THR A 57 -4.51 -18.11 2.86
N ASP A 58 -3.56 -17.44 2.20
CA ASP A 58 -3.87 -16.29 1.34
C ASP A 58 -4.61 -16.72 0.08
N LYS A 59 -4.23 -17.84 -0.52
CA LYS A 59 -4.94 -18.42 -1.67
C LYS A 59 -6.39 -18.77 -1.32
N SER A 60 -6.66 -19.29 -0.12
CA SER A 60 -8.02 -19.57 0.37
C SER A 60 -8.84 -18.27 0.54
N ARG A 61 -8.25 -17.26 1.21
CA ARG A 61 -8.88 -15.95 1.40
C ARG A 61 -9.17 -15.22 0.09
N LEU A 62 -8.26 -15.32 -0.87
CA LEU A 62 -8.38 -14.68 -2.18
C LEU A 62 -9.38 -15.39 -3.12
N ARG A 63 -9.61 -16.70 -2.95
CA ARG A 63 -10.64 -17.45 -3.70
C ARG A 63 -12.06 -17.18 -3.23
N GLY A 64 -12.24 -16.95 -1.93
CA GLY A 64 -13.56 -16.77 -1.30
C GLY A 64 -14.07 -15.33 -1.31
N GLY A 65 -14.05 -14.68 -0.14
CA GLY A 65 -14.68 -13.37 0.12
C GLY A 65 -13.81 -12.16 -0.20
N VAL A 66 -14.36 -10.96 0.01
CA VAL A 66 -13.70 -9.66 -0.18
C VAL A 66 -12.52 -9.52 0.79
N THR A 67 -11.33 -9.92 0.34
CA THR A 67 -10.07 -9.74 1.07
C THR A 67 -9.26 -8.65 0.38
N PRO A 68 -8.96 -7.52 1.04
CA PRO A 68 -8.10 -6.49 0.49
C PRO A 68 -6.64 -6.97 0.48
N ASN A 69 -5.88 -6.54 -0.53
CA ASN A 69 -4.42 -6.68 -0.56
C ASN A 69 -3.80 -5.36 -0.12
N LEU A 70 -2.89 -5.40 0.86
CA LEU A 70 -2.13 -4.22 1.29
C LEU A 70 -0.71 -4.28 0.70
N GLY A 71 -0.41 -3.35 -0.21
CA GLY A 71 0.96 -3.15 -0.69
C GLY A 71 1.74 -2.30 0.27
N ILE A 72 2.80 -2.85 0.89
CA ILE A 72 3.74 -2.07 1.69
C ILE A 72 4.89 -1.66 0.77
N ILE A 73 4.86 -0.42 0.29
CA ILE A 73 5.94 0.15 -0.49
C ILE A 73 6.94 0.77 0.47
N THR A 74 8.14 0.20 0.51
CA THR A 74 9.25 0.76 1.28
C THR A 74 10.08 1.66 0.38
N ALA A 75 10.55 2.79 0.91
CA ALA A 75 11.58 3.61 0.26
C ALA A 75 13.00 3.12 0.58
N TYR A 76 13.14 1.99 1.28
CA TYR A 76 14.44 1.40 1.55
C TYR A 76 15.03 0.89 0.23
N ASN A 77 16.16 1.47 -0.13
CA ASN A 77 16.96 1.04 -1.25
C ASN A 77 18.40 0.92 -0.75
N ASP A 78 18.94 -0.30 -0.79
CA ASP A 78 20.31 -0.60 -0.34
C ASP A 78 21.37 -0.15 -1.36
N MET A 79 20.97 0.07 -2.62
CA MET A 79 21.90 0.38 -3.71
C MET A 79 21.50 1.64 -4.49
N LEU A 80 22.30 2.69 -4.30
CA LEU A 80 22.59 3.64 -5.37
C LEU A 80 24.08 3.48 -5.70
N SER A 81 24.35 2.78 -6.80
CA SER A 81 25.55 3.07 -7.61
C SER A 81 25.38 4.43 -8.27
#